data_AF-S4P8E2-F1
#
_entry.id   AF-S4P8E2-F1
#
_cell.length_a   1.000
_cell.length_b   1.000
_cell.length_c   1.000
_cell.angle_alpha   90.00
_cell.angle_beta   90.00
_cell.angle_gamma   90.00
#
_symmetry.space_group_name_H-M   'P 1'
#
loop_
_entity.id
_entity.type
_entity.pdbx_description
1 polymer ?
#
loop_
_entity_poly.entity_id
_entity_poly.type
_entity_poly.pdbx_seq_one_letter_code
_entity_poly.pdbx_strand_id
1 'polypeptide(L)' 'MFAIRSLLRTNTQFAKNAVQQRNMSAFAVPARNKISKGEVIFLAGMMVTGWLAIPTWVLLHMKQYREKA' A
#
# COMPACT_ATOMS: atom_id res chain seq x y z
N MET A 1 15.74 -1.14 40.54
CA MET A 1 15.49 -2.45 39.89
C MET A 1 14.26 -2.48 38.95
N PHE A 2 13.29 -1.56 39.09
CA PHE A 2 12.08 -1.54 38.24
C PHE A 2 12.31 -1.09 36.78
N ALA A 3 13.17 -0.11 36.54
CA ALA A 3 13.46 0.40 35.19
C ALA A 3 14.21 -0.61 34.30
N ILE A 4 15.07 -1.44 34.89
CA ILE A 4 15.79 -2.49 34.14
C ILE A 4 14.81 -3.60 33.72
N ARG A 5 13.84 -3.94 34.58
CA ARG A 5 12.80 -4.92 34.25
C ARG A 5 11.85 -4.42 33.16
N SER A 6 11.51 -3.12 33.11
CA SER A 6 10.68 -2.57 32.03
C SER A 6 11.42 -2.56 30.69
N LEU A 7 12.71 -2.20 30.67
CA LEU A 7 13.53 -2.23 29.45
C LEU A 7 13.67 -3.65 28.87
N LEU A 8 13.94 -4.64 29.72
CA LEU A 8 14.01 -6.04 29.30
C LEU A 8 12.65 -6.54 28.76
N ARG A 9 11.54 -6.18 29.42
CA ARG A 9 10.19 -6.58 28.99
C ARG A 9 9.81 -5.96 27.64
N THR A 10 10.16 -4.70 27.41
CA THR A 10 9.95 -4.01 26.13
C THR A 10 10.77 -4.65 25.01
N ASN A 11 12.05 -4.96 25.24
CA ASN A 11 12.92 -5.60 24.25
C ASN A 11 12.46 -7.02 23.85
N THR A 12 11.95 -7.80 24.81
CA THR A 12 11.41 -9.14 24.49
C THR A 12 10.16 -9.08 23.61
N GLN A 13 9.37 -8.02 23.68
CA GLN A 13 8.20 -7.83 22.81
C GLN A 13 8.61 -7.46 21.38
N PHE A 14 9.61 -6.61 21.22
CA PHE A 14 10.21 -6.30 19.91
C PHE A 14 10.84 -7.53 19.26
N ALA A 15 11.58 -8.33 20.03
CA ALA A 15 12.16 -9.58 19.55
C ALA A 15 11.09 -10.57 19.08
N LYS A 16 9.99 -10.71 19.84
CA LYS A 16 8.84 -11.56 19.45
C LYS A 16 8.19 -11.08 18.16
N ASN A 17 8.00 -9.77 17.99
CA ASN A 17 7.44 -9.19 16.76
C ASN A 17 8.37 -9.38 15.54
N ALA A 18 9.69 -9.26 15.73
CA ALA A 18 10.68 -9.46 14.69
C ALA A 18 10.80 -10.94 14.27
N VAL A 19 10.71 -11.87 15.23
CA VAL A 19 10.67 -13.31 14.96
C VAL A 19 9.37 -13.71 14.24
N GLN A 20 8.23 -13.13 14.64
CA GLN A 20 6.94 -13.35 13.99
C GLN A 20 6.92 -12.88 12.53
N GLN A 21 7.64 -11.80 12.18
CA GLN A 21 7.76 -11.30 10.81
C GLN A 21 8.56 -12.25 9.88
N ARG A 22 9.50 -13.04 10.43
CA ARG A 22 10.33 -13.97 9.65
C ARG A 22 9.70 -15.34 9.41
N ASN A 23 8.71 -15.73 10.22
CA ASN A 23 7.96 -16.98 10.10
C ASN A 23 6.53 -16.77 9.58
N MET A 24 6.29 -15.73 8.78
CA MET A 24 4.99 -15.48 8.18
C MET A 24 4.66 -16.56 7.12
N SER A 25 4.07 -17.66 7.59
CA SER A 25 3.30 -18.59 6.76
C SER A 25 2.08 -17.88 6.16
N ALA A 26 1.38 -18.52 5.22
CA ALA A 26 0.24 -18.01 4.45
C ALA A 26 -0.97 -17.45 5.27
N PHE A 27 -0.87 -17.38 6.59
CA PHE A 27 -1.80 -16.66 7.47
C PHE A 27 -1.35 -15.21 7.62
N ALA A 28 -1.98 -14.32 6.85
CA ALA A 28 -1.74 -12.88 6.96
C ALA A 28 -2.05 -12.37 8.37
N VAL A 29 -1.07 -11.71 9.00
CA VAL A 29 -1.24 -10.96 10.26
C VAL A 29 -2.22 -9.81 10.01
N PRO A 30 -3.08 -9.44 10.98
CA PRO A 30 -3.97 -8.28 10.83
C PRO A 30 -3.20 -7.04 10.39
N ALA A 31 -3.78 -6.29 9.45
CA ALA A 31 -3.17 -5.08 8.91
C ALA A 31 -2.81 -4.10 10.04
N ARG A 32 -1.53 -3.68 10.09
CA ARG A 32 -1.06 -2.68 11.07
C ARG A 32 -1.79 -1.34 10.88
N ASN A 33 -2.04 -0.98 9.62
CA ASN A 33 -2.85 0.16 9.22
C ASN A 33 -4.06 -0.38 8.46
N LYS A 34 -5.24 -0.28 9.07
CA LYS A 34 -6.48 -0.70 8.42
C LYS A 34 -6.84 0.32 7.35
N ILE A 35 -6.97 -0.13 6.11
CA ILE A 35 -7.48 0.68 5.01
C ILE A 35 -9.01 0.59 5.05
N SER A 36 -9.68 1.73 5.13
CA SER A 36 -11.13 1.84 5.06
C SER A 36 -11.64 1.53 3.66
N LYS A 37 -12.91 1.09 3.54
CA LYS A 37 -13.54 0.85 2.23
C LYS A 37 -13.51 2.09 1.33
N GLY A 38 -13.61 3.29 1.91
CA GLY A 38 -13.53 4.56 1.19
C GLY A 38 -12.14 4.80 0.59
N GLU A 39 -11.07 4.55 1.36
CA GLU A 39 -9.70 4.65 0.85
C GLU A 39 -9.42 3.64 -0.25
N VAL A 40 -9.96 2.42 -0.15
CA VAL A 40 -9.86 1.41 -1.22
C VAL A 40 -10.51 1.90 -2.51
N ILE A 41 -11.74 2.45 -2.44
CA ILE A 41 -12.45 2.97 -3.61
C ILE A 41 -11.70 4.15 -4.21
N PHE A 42 -11.22 5.06 -3.38
CA PHE A 42 -10.43 6.21 -3.82
C PHE A 42 -9.15 5.77 -4.55
N LEU A 43 -8.40 4.84 -3.95
CA LEU A 43 -7.16 4.32 -4.53
C LEU A 43 -7.44 3.61 -5.87
N ALA A 44 -8.48 2.78 -5.93
CA ALA A 44 -8.88 2.10 -7.16
C ALA A 44 -9.27 3.10 -8.26
N GLY A 45 -10.02 4.15 -7.91
CA GLY A 45 -10.37 5.23 -8.82
C GLY A 45 -9.16 5.98 -9.38
N MET A 46 -8.17 6.27 -8.53
CA MET A 46 -6.91 6.90 -8.96
C MET A 46 -6.12 6.00 -9.92
N MET A 47 -6.05 4.70 -9.65
CA MET A 47 -5.34 3.76 -10.52
C MET A 47 -5.97 3.69 -11.91
N VAL A 48 -7.30 3.60 -11.98
CA VAL A 48 -8.02 3.50 -13.26
C VAL A 48 -7.91 4.80 -14.05
N THR A 49 -8.14 5.95 -13.40
CA THR A 49 -8.05 7.25 -14.08
C THR A 49 -6.64 7.56 -14.54
N GLY A 50 -5.62 7.27 -13.73
CA GLY A 50 -4.22 7.42 -14.10
C GLY A 50 -3.83 6.56 -15.31
N TRP A 51 -4.33 5.33 -15.40
CA TRP A 51 -4.04 4.45 -16.53
C TRP A 51 -4.77 4.86 -17.81
N LEU A 52 -5.99 5.39 -17.71
CA LEU A 52 -6.80 5.78 -18.86
C LEU A 52 -6.52 7.20 -19.37
N ALA A 53 -5.94 8.09 -18.56
CA ALA A 53 -5.74 9.50 -18.93
C ALA A 53 -4.95 9.68 -20.24
N ILE A 54 -3.81 8.98 -20.37
CA ILE A 54 -2.93 9.10 -21.54
C ILE A 54 -3.59 8.49 -22.80
N PRO A 55 -4.08 7.24 -22.78
CA PRO A 55 -4.79 6.67 -23.93
C PRO A 55 -5.98 7.52 -24.37
N THR A 56 -6.79 8.02 -23.44
CA THR A 56 -7.93 8.88 -23.77
C THR A 56 -7.48 10.15 -24.49
N TRP A 57 -6.43 10.82 -24.01
CA TRP A 57 -5.88 12.00 -24.68
C TRP A 57 -5.43 11.69 -26.11
N VAL A 58 -4.64 10.63 -26.29
CA VAL A 58 -4.14 10.22 -27.61
C VAL A 58 -5.29 9.91 -28.55
N LEU A 59 -6.27 9.12 -28.11
CA LEU A 59 -7.42 8.72 -28.91
C LEU A 59 -8.26 9.92 -29.36
N LEU A 60 -8.46 10.91 -28.49
CA LEU A 60 -9.19 12.14 -28.83
C LEU A 60 -8.47 12.99 -29.88
N HIS A 61 -7.13 12.99 -29.88
CA HIS A 61 -6.32 13.83 -30.75
C HIS A 61 -5.83 13.12 -32.02
N MET A 62 -6.21 11.85 -32.24
CA MET A 62 -5.79 11.07 -33.42
C MET A 62 -6.06 11.76 -34.76
N LYS A 63 -7.20 12.45 -34.90
CA LYS A 63 -7.52 13.17 -36.15
C LYS A 63 -6.55 14.31 -36.44
N GLN A 64 -6.18 15.08 -35.42
CA GLN A 64 -5.25 16.19 -35.54
C GLN A 64 -3.82 15.72 -35.84
N TYR A 65 -3.42 14.56 -35.31
CA TYR A 65 -2.14 13.95 -35.65
C TYR A 65 -2.10 13.48 -37.11
N ARG A 66 -3.24 13.03 -37.65
CA ARG A 66 -3.35 12.56 -39.04
C ARG A 66 -3.41 13.70 -40.06
N GLU A 67 -4.02 14.83 -39.73
CA GLU A 67 -4.09 16.00 -40.62
C GLU A 67 -2.76 16.77 -40.73
N LYS A 68 -1.86 16.58 -39.76
CA LYS A 68 -0.52 17.20 -39.73
C LYS A 68 0.58 16.32 -40.34
N ALA A 69 0.28 15.07 -40.69
CA ALA A 69 1.19 14.12 -41.32
C ALA A 69 0.97 14.11 -42.84
#